data_AF-A0A6P9EIR5-F1
#
_entry.id   AF-A0A6P9EIR5-F1
#
_cell.length_a   1.000
_cell.length_b   1.000
_cell.length_c   1.000
_cell.angle_alpha   90.00
_cell.angle_beta   90.00
_cell.angle_gamma   90.00
#
_symmetry.space_group_name_H-M   'P 1'
#
loop_
_entity.id
_entity.type
_entity.pdbx_description
1 polymer ?
#
loop_
_entity_poly.entity_id
_entity_poly.type
_entity_poly.pdbx_seq_one_letter_code
_entity_poly.pdbx_strand_id
1 'polypeptide(L)'
;MVTDAWLIAKRYLRSYFLIDVLAILPLPQVILLLYFRSRCKSIIKFLNALVPLQYVPRALRIYGSWKKVNRTNKKLTQNVLFRSVFNLILYILATQVLGANWYLFAVDQEMTCWQIACEKHTGCSQSSFSCDSSLRNYPFINDYCPIHETQNMISYDFRIFHEAIQLGILASTDIPRKMVHCFWWGLRNLSSFGQNLQTSARSLETLFAVSISISGLLLFLYFIGNLQVPMLEQNDTLLNLILKRLRPVYYTWEGRYIFREGEPIDRMVFITSGIVLKLMRRTINGTGSGTVLECIHEYHGDLDEVNEILNWGIKKLEDSSPHGLSNLTISKITLKTHTEVDGFDLMAKDLREVRRRAHQRQQAVQGGSTSLLYKVFSSDIECYG
;
A
#
# COMPACT_ATOMS: atom_id res chain seq x y z
N MET A 1 -5.35 -18.16 -33.45
CA MET A 1 -5.31 -16.69 -33.67
C MET A 1 -6.53 -16.32 -34.49
N VAL A 2 -7.29 -15.30 -34.12
CA VAL A 2 -8.42 -14.82 -34.95
C VAL A 2 -7.82 -13.93 -36.03
N THR A 3 -8.00 -14.28 -37.31
CA THR A 3 -7.42 -13.58 -38.47
C THR A 3 -8.42 -12.68 -39.20
N ASP A 4 -9.71 -12.80 -38.90
CA ASP A 4 -10.77 -12.00 -39.53
C ASP A 4 -10.76 -10.56 -39.00
N ALA A 5 -10.43 -9.62 -39.90
CA ALA A 5 -10.34 -8.19 -39.63
C ALA A 5 -11.68 -7.60 -39.14
N TRP A 6 -12.83 -8.10 -39.61
CA TRP A 6 -14.15 -7.59 -39.22
C TRP A 6 -14.49 -7.97 -37.78
N LEU A 7 -14.20 -9.21 -37.38
CA LEU A 7 -14.39 -9.68 -36.00
C LEU A 7 -13.48 -8.92 -35.03
N ILE A 8 -12.25 -8.61 -35.43
CA ILE A 8 -11.31 -7.80 -34.63
C ILE A 8 -11.83 -6.36 -34.51
N ALA A 9 -12.25 -5.74 -35.61
CA ALA A 9 -12.77 -4.38 -35.63
C ALA A 9 -14.04 -4.24 -34.76
N LYS A 10 -15.01 -5.16 -34.90
CA LYS A 10 -16.25 -5.16 -34.11
C LYS A 10 -15.98 -5.32 -32.61
N ARG A 11 -15.02 -6.17 -32.24
CA ARG A 11 -14.60 -6.35 -30.85
C ARG A 11 -13.90 -5.10 -30.29
N TYR A 12 -13.09 -4.44 -31.09
CA TYR A 12 -12.40 -3.20 -30.69
C TYR A 12 -13.37 -2.01 -30.56
N LEU A 13 -14.24 -1.80 -31.56
CA LEU A 13 -15.27 -0.75 -31.59
C LEU A 13 -16.23 -0.81 -30.40
N ARG A 14 -16.61 -2.02 -29.96
CA ARG A 14 -17.54 -2.20 -28.85
C ARG A 14 -16.93 -1.94 -27.46
N SER A 15 -15.61 -2.10 -27.28
CA SER A 15 -15.00 -2.13 -25.94
C SER A 15 -13.96 -1.05 -25.69
N TYR A 16 -13.00 -0.86 -26.59
CA TYR A 16 -11.83 0.00 -26.34
C TYR A 16 -11.88 1.31 -27.12
N PHE A 17 -12.58 1.34 -28.25
CA PHE A 17 -12.60 2.49 -29.16
C PHE A 17 -13.04 3.80 -28.47
N LEU A 18 -14.10 3.78 -27.66
CA LEU A 18 -14.57 5.00 -26.96
C LEU A 18 -13.55 5.51 -25.94
N ILE A 19 -12.96 4.62 -25.14
CA ILE A 19 -11.92 4.97 -24.16
C ILE A 19 -10.71 5.54 -24.88
N ASP A 20 -10.36 4.94 -26.02
CA ASP A 20 -9.22 5.29 -26.82
C ASP A 20 -9.35 6.66 -27.49
N VAL A 21 -10.51 6.93 -28.10
CA VAL A 21 -10.83 8.23 -28.69
C VAL A 21 -10.88 9.32 -27.62
N LEU A 22 -11.62 9.10 -26.52
CA LEU A 22 -11.75 10.10 -25.44
C LEU A 22 -10.41 10.44 -24.77
N ALA A 23 -9.49 9.47 -24.66
CA ALA A 23 -8.18 9.70 -24.07
C ALA A 23 -7.22 10.47 -25.01
N ILE A 24 -7.32 10.27 -26.33
CA ILE A 24 -6.47 10.92 -27.35
C ILE A 24 -6.90 12.37 -27.59
N LEU A 25 -8.19 12.68 -27.42
CA LEU A 25 -8.69 14.02 -27.69
C LEU A 25 -7.96 15.08 -26.83
N PRO A 26 -7.40 16.14 -27.45
CA PRO A 26 -6.72 17.22 -26.73
C PRO A 26 -7.70 18.26 -26.17
N LEU A 27 -8.81 17.84 -25.54
CA LEU A 27 -9.83 18.79 -25.04
C LEU A 27 -9.26 19.89 -24.11
N PRO A 28 -8.23 19.70 -23.24
CA PRO A 28 -7.78 20.80 -22.39
C PRO A 28 -7.09 21.88 -23.24
N GLN A 29 -6.35 21.47 -24.27
CA GLN A 29 -5.67 22.38 -25.21
C GLN A 29 -6.67 23.05 -26.15
N VAL A 30 -7.66 22.32 -26.66
CA VAL A 30 -8.72 22.85 -27.53
C VAL A 30 -9.61 23.82 -26.75
N ILE A 31 -9.91 23.54 -25.47
CA ILE A 31 -10.71 24.43 -24.64
C ILE A 31 -9.93 25.68 -24.23
N LEU A 32 -8.62 25.60 -23.95
CA LEU A 32 -7.78 26.79 -23.75
C LEU A 32 -7.76 27.70 -25.00
N LEU A 33 -7.73 27.08 -26.19
CA LEU A 33 -7.73 27.79 -27.46
C LEU A 33 -9.10 28.41 -27.78
N LEU A 34 -10.20 27.71 -27.44
CA LEU A 34 -11.55 28.25 -27.49
C LEU A 34 -11.80 29.31 -26.42
N TYR A 35 -11.20 29.18 -25.23
CA TYR A 35 -11.26 30.14 -24.12
C TYR A 35 -10.71 31.50 -24.55
N PHE A 36 -9.59 31.51 -25.27
CA PHE A 36 -9.04 32.73 -25.86
C PHE A 36 -9.99 33.36 -26.89
N ARG A 37 -10.95 32.58 -27.43
CA ARG A 37 -11.81 33.00 -28.54
C ARG A 37 -13.26 33.33 -28.15
N SER A 38 -13.83 32.78 -27.07
CA SER A 38 -15.30 32.79 -26.87
C SER A 38 -15.85 33.29 -25.53
N ARG A 39 -15.14 34.14 -24.79
CA ARG A 39 -15.65 35.04 -23.71
C ARG A 39 -16.56 34.40 -22.62
N CYS A 40 -16.04 34.44 -21.39
CA CYS A 40 -16.54 33.89 -20.12
C CYS A 40 -18.06 33.89 -19.81
N LYS A 41 -18.55 32.70 -19.42
CA LYS A 41 -19.42 32.38 -18.24
C LYS A 41 -19.84 30.90 -18.31
N SER A 42 -20.08 30.42 -19.52
CA SER A 42 -20.52 29.02 -19.76
C SER A 42 -19.38 28.01 -19.60
N ILE A 43 -18.15 28.41 -19.93
CA ILE A 43 -16.98 27.51 -20.07
C ILE A 43 -16.48 26.91 -18.75
N ILE A 44 -16.56 27.59 -17.60
CA ILE A 44 -16.03 27.05 -16.33
C ILE A 44 -16.87 25.86 -15.84
N LYS A 45 -18.19 25.92 -16.02
CA LYS A 45 -19.09 24.76 -15.79
C LYS A 45 -18.76 23.59 -16.72
N PHE A 46 -18.48 23.89 -17.99
CA PHE A 46 -18.04 22.86 -18.95
C PHE A 46 -16.67 22.28 -18.61
N LEU A 47 -15.71 23.09 -18.16
CA LEU A 47 -14.38 22.66 -17.71
C LEU A 47 -14.46 21.73 -16.51
N ASN A 48 -15.29 22.05 -15.51
CA ASN A 48 -15.53 21.20 -14.34
C ASN A 48 -16.05 19.80 -14.70
N ALA A 49 -16.85 19.68 -15.77
CA ALA A 49 -17.31 18.39 -16.27
C ALA A 49 -16.28 17.71 -17.20
N LEU A 50 -15.56 18.48 -18.02
CA LEU A 50 -14.63 18.00 -19.04
C LEU A 50 -13.32 17.46 -18.46
N VAL A 51 -12.79 18.09 -17.40
CA VAL A 51 -11.55 17.66 -16.75
C VAL A 51 -11.65 16.21 -16.24
N PRO A 52 -12.64 15.83 -15.41
CA PRO A 52 -12.80 14.44 -14.99
C PRO A 52 -13.16 13.52 -16.16
N LEU A 53 -13.99 13.97 -17.11
CA LEU A 53 -14.40 13.18 -18.28
C LEU A 53 -13.21 12.77 -19.16
N GLN A 54 -12.13 13.54 -19.19
CA GLN A 54 -10.92 13.17 -19.92
C GLN A 54 -9.87 12.44 -19.09
N TYR A 55 -9.77 12.80 -17.82
CA TYR A 55 -8.76 12.20 -16.95
C TYR A 55 -9.06 10.73 -16.67
N VAL A 56 -10.35 10.38 -16.55
CA VAL A 56 -10.80 8.99 -16.31
C VAL A 56 -10.39 8.05 -17.46
N PRO A 57 -10.69 8.33 -18.75
CA PRO A 57 -10.20 7.52 -19.88
C PRO A 57 -8.67 7.39 -19.93
N ARG A 58 -7.92 8.45 -19.62
CA ARG A 58 -6.45 8.42 -19.59
C ARG A 58 -5.94 7.50 -18.47
N ALA A 59 -6.53 7.58 -17.28
CA ALA A 59 -6.22 6.67 -16.18
C ALA A 59 -6.56 5.21 -16.51
N LEU A 60 -7.70 4.97 -17.17
CA LEU A 60 -8.09 3.63 -17.63
C LEU A 60 -7.13 3.05 -18.68
N ARG A 61 -6.62 3.87 -19.61
CA ARG A 61 -5.59 3.45 -20.58
C ARG A 61 -4.28 3.10 -19.92
N ILE A 62 -3.84 3.91 -18.97
CA ILE A 62 -2.66 3.62 -18.15
C ILE A 62 -2.90 2.26 -17.49
N TYR A 63 -3.96 2.11 -16.70
CA TYR A 63 -4.30 0.86 -16.04
C TYR A 63 -4.36 -0.35 -17.00
N GLY A 64 -4.99 -0.21 -18.18
CA GLY A 64 -5.06 -1.26 -19.20
C GLY A 64 -3.68 -1.66 -19.75
N SER A 65 -2.81 -0.68 -19.99
CA SER A 65 -1.42 -0.90 -20.40
C SER A 65 -0.64 -1.65 -19.32
N TRP A 66 -0.81 -1.26 -18.06
CA TRP A 66 -0.21 -1.95 -16.92
C TRP A 66 -0.74 -3.37 -16.74
N LYS A 67 -2.04 -3.60 -16.92
CA LYS A 67 -2.64 -4.95 -16.90
C LYS A 67 -2.09 -5.83 -18.01
N LYS A 68 -1.77 -5.26 -19.18
CA LYS A 68 -1.10 -5.97 -20.28
C LYS A 68 0.34 -6.34 -19.91
N VAL A 69 1.12 -5.40 -19.39
CA VAL A 69 2.49 -5.65 -18.88
C VAL A 69 2.48 -6.74 -17.80
N ASN A 70 1.51 -6.69 -16.89
CA ASN A 70 1.35 -7.65 -15.82
C ASN A 70 1.15 -9.09 -16.36
N ARG A 71 0.36 -9.25 -17.44
CA ARG A 71 0.14 -10.56 -18.07
C ARG A 71 1.39 -11.13 -18.72
N THR A 72 2.23 -10.28 -19.30
CA THR A 72 3.45 -10.70 -20.01
C THR A 72 4.62 -10.96 -19.05
N ASN A 73 4.77 -10.13 -18.02
CA ASN A 73 5.92 -10.14 -17.12
C ASN A 73 5.52 -10.50 -15.68
N LYS A 74 5.07 -11.75 -15.48
CA LYS A 74 4.68 -12.25 -14.13
C LYS A 74 5.75 -12.05 -13.06
N LYS A 75 7.05 -12.13 -13.44
CA LYS A 75 8.19 -11.88 -12.55
C LYS A 75 8.27 -10.44 -12.06
N LEU A 76 7.96 -9.47 -12.93
CA LEU A 76 7.95 -8.05 -12.57
C LEU A 76 6.77 -7.73 -11.64
N THR A 77 5.59 -8.29 -11.92
CA THR A 77 4.41 -8.09 -11.07
C THR A 77 4.53 -8.79 -9.73
N GLN A 78 5.31 -9.85 -9.58
CA GLN A 78 5.57 -10.46 -8.27
C GLN A 78 6.41 -9.57 -7.35
N ASN A 79 7.06 -8.53 -7.89
CA ASN A 79 7.84 -7.61 -7.08
C ASN A 79 6.91 -6.68 -6.28
N VAL A 80 6.96 -6.78 -4.95
CA VAL A 80 6.14 -6.00 -4.01
C VAL A 80 6.34 -4.50 -4.22
N LEU A 81 7.59 -4.08 -4.46
CA LEU A 81 7.95 -2.69 -4.71
C LEU A 81 7.26 -2.14 -5.98
N PHE A 82 7.20 -2.93 -7.04
CA PHE A 82 6.55 -2.51 -8.28
C PHE A 82 5.04 -2.33 -8.11
N ARG A 83 4.37 -3.24 -7.38
CA ARG A 83 2.95 -3.10 -7.04
C ARG A 83 2.70 -1.85 -6.20
N SER A 84 3.53 -1.61 -5.18
CA SER A 84 3.43 -0.45 -4.30
C SER A 84 3.58 0.86 -5.05
N VAL A 85 4.63 1.00 -5.87
CA VAL A 85 4.90 2.19 -6.69
C VAL A 85 3.74 2.45 -7.66
N PHE A 86 3.22 1.41 -8.31
CA PHE A 86 2.09 1.56 -9.22
C PHE A 86 0.83 2.09 -8.51
N ASN A 87 0.51 1.56 -7.33
CA ASN A 87 -0.63 2.03 -6.56
C ASN A 87 -0.42 3.46 -6.06
N LEU A 88 0.80 3.81 -5.67
CA LEU A 88 1.15 5.18 -5.29
C LEU A 88 0.96 6.16 -6.45
N ILE A 89 1.32 5.77 -7.68
CA ILE A 89 1.09 6.58 -8.88
C ILE A 89 -0.40 6.83 -9.10
N LEU A 90 -1.23 5.78 -8.98
CA LEU A 90 -2.69 5.93 -9.08
C LEU A 90 -3.25 6.86 -8.00
N TYR A 91 -2.71 6.75 -6.79
CA TYR A 91 -3.07 7.61 -5.67
C TYR A 91 -2.73 9.08 -5.95
N ILE A 92 -1.49 9.36 -6.36
CA ILE A 92 -1.04 10.71 -6.75
C ILE A 92 -1.91 11.28 -7.88
N LEU A 93 -2.21 10.48 -8.92
CA LEU A 93 -3.07 10.93 -10.02
C LEU A 93 -4.48 11.29 -9.52
N ALA A 94 -5.07 10.50 -8.62
CA ALA A 94 -6.37 10.80 -8.04
C ALA A 94 -6.35 12.11 -7.23
N THR A 95 -5.31 12.34 -6.42
CA THR A 95 -5.18 13.59 -5.64
C THR A 95 -5.08 14.83 -6.53
N GLN A 96 -4.37 14.74 -7.65
CA GLN A 96 -4.22 15.84 -8.62
C GLN A 96 -5.56 16.19 -9.29
N VAL A 97 -6.36 15.18 -9.66
CA VAL A 97 -7.69 15.40 -10.25
C VAL A 97 -8.64 16.06 -9.25
N LEU A 98 -8.65 15.57 -8.00
CA LEU A 98 -9.50 16.14 -6.95
C LEU A 98 -9.09 17.57 -6.59
N GLY A 99 -7.79 17.84 -6.47
CA GLY A 99 -7.26 19.17 -6.26
C GLY A 99 -7.61 20.14 -7.38
N ALA A 100 -7.51 19.71 -8.64
CA ALA A 100 -7.87 20.53 -9.80
C ALA A 100 -9.37 20.86 -9.84
N ASN A 101 -10.24 19.86 -9.59
CA ASN A 101 -11.68 20.09 -9.52
C ASN A 101 -12.06 21.00 -8.36
N TRP A 102 -11.40 20.85 -7.20
CA TRP A 102 -11.60 21.74 -6.06
C TRP A 102 -11.25 23.19 -6.39
N TYR A 103 -10.12 23.43 -7.05
CA TYR A 103 -9.73 24.78 -7.49
C TYR A 103 -10.74 25.39 -8.47
N LEU A 104 -11.15 24.63 -9.48
CA LEU A 104 -12.09 25.14 -10.48
C LEU A 104 -13.50 25.37 -9.89
N PHE A 105 -13.93 24.55 -8.94
CA PHE A 105 -15.16 24.81 -8.18
C PHE A 105 -15.03 26.02 -7.26
N ALA A 106 -13.87 26.25 -6.64
CA ALA A 106 -13.64 27.47 -5.87
C ALA A 106 -13.79 28.73 -6.74
N VAL A 107 -13.24 28.70 -7.97
CA VAL A 107 -13.40 29.80 -8.94
C VAL A 107 -14.86 29.97 -9.37
N ASP A 108 -15.59 28.89 -9.64
CA ASP A 108 -17.02 28.96 -9.99
C ASP A 108 -17.86 29.56 -8.84
N GLN A 109 -17.52 29.24 -7.59
CA GLN A 109 -18.18 29.76 -6.40
C GLN A 109 -17.87 31.24 -6.18
N GLU A 110 -16.61 31.66 -6.30
CA GLU A 110 -16.22 33.07 -6.21
C GLU A 110 -16.95 33.92 -7.28
N MET A 111 -16.97 33.45 -8.53
CA MET A 111 -17.71 34.12 -9.60
C MET A 111 -19.22 34.16 -9.37
N THR A 112 -19.81 33.12 -8.77
CA THR A 112 -21.24 33.10 -8.43
C THR A 112 -21.54 34.14 -7.36
N CYS A 113 -20.68 34.25 -6.34
CA CYS A 113 -20.82 35.27 -5.31
C CYS A 113 -20.76 36.69 -5.91
N TRP A 114 -19.79 36.97 -6.78
CA TRP A 114 -19.68 38.28 -7.44
C TRP A 114 -20.91 38.64 -8.27
N GLN A 115 -21.52 37.65 -8.93
CA GLN A 115 -22.75 37.85 -9.69
C GLN A 115 -23.94 38.19 -8.80
N ILE A 116 -24.10 37.48 -7.68
CA ILE A 116 -25.18 37.74 -6.72
C ILE A 116 -25.01 39.14 -6.10
N ALA A 117 -23.77 39.54 -5.77
CA ALA A 117 -23.49 40.88 -5.27
C ALA A 117 -23.83 41.97 -6.30
N CYS A 118 -23.50 41.73 -7.57
CA CYS A 118 -23.80 42.63 -8.67
C CYS A 118 -25.29 42.82 -8.92
N GLU A 119 -26.08 41.75 -8.88
CA GLU A 119 -27.54 41.80 -9.08
C GLU A 119 -28.24 42.65 -8.01
N LYS A 120 -27.66 42.73 -6.81
CA LYS A 120 -28.20 43.52 -5.69
C LYS A 120 -27.81 45.00 -5.74
N HIS A 121 -26.85 45.40 -6.57
CA HIS A 121 -26.36 46.78 -6.64
C HIS A 121 -26.69 47.47 -7.97
N THR A 122 -27.33 48.63 -7.86
CA THR A 122 -27.67 49.47 -9.01
C THR A 122 -26.40 50.00 -9.70
N GLY A 123 -26.35 49.92 -11.02
CA GLY A 123 -25.19 50.36 -11.82
C GLY A 123 -24.10 49.30 -12.00
N CYS A 124 -24.29 48.08 -11.49
CA CYS A 124 -23.47 46.92 -11.84
C CYS A 124 -24.08 46.19 -13.06
N SER A 125 -23.32 46.02 -14.13
CA SER A 125 -23.73 45.21 -15.27
C SER A 125 -23.13 43.81 -15.16
N GLN A 126 -23.89 42.77 -15.47
CA GLN A 126 -23.39 41.40 -15.49
C GLN A 126 -22.22 41.20 -16.46
N SER A 127 -22.08 42.08 -17.47
CA SER A 127 -20.94 42.11 -18.38
C SER A 127 -19.65 42.64 -17.73
N SER A 128 -19.72 43.34 -16.60
CA SER A 128 -18.56 43.90 -15.88
C SER A 128 -17.58 42.84 -15.37
N PHE A 129 -18.03 41.59 -15.21
CA PHE A 129 -17.19 40.45 -14.83
C PHE A 129 -16.75 39.59 -16.02
N SER A 130 -16.98 40.09 -17.24
CA SER A 130 -16.46 39.48 -18.48
C SER A 130 -15.13 40.11 -18.85
N CYS A 131 -14.22 39.33 -19.43
CA CYS A 131 -12.84 39.75 -19.77
C CYS A 131 -12.71 40.90 -20.80
N ASP A 132 -13.80 41.59 -21.16
CA ASP A 132 -13.82 42.65 -22.17
C ASP A 132 -14.10 44.05 -21.61
N SER A 133 -14.60 44.14 -20.38
CA SER A 133 -14.88 45.43 -19.74
C SER A 133 -13.69 45.88 -18.90
N SER A 134 -13.43 47.19 -18.91
CA SER A 134 -12.56 47.84 -17.93
C SER A 134 -12.95 47.40 -16.53
N LEU A 135 -12.05 46.69 -15.82
CA LEU A 135 -12.25 46.31 -14.42
C LEU A 135 -12.48 47.59 -13.60
N ARG A 136 -13.74 47.91 -13.33
CA ARG A 136 -14.08 48.93 -12.34
C ARG A 136 -13.89 48.28 -10.97
N ASN A 137 -13.21 48.99 -10.08
CA ASN A 137 -13.07 48.50 -8.71
C ASN A 137 -14.42 48.68 -8.00
N TYR A 138 -15.02 47.57 -7.58
CA TYR A 138 -16.34 47.54 -6.95
C TYR A 138 -16.18 47.15 -5.47
N PRO A 139 -16.13 48.12 -4.54
CA PRO A 139 -15.85 47.86 -3.12
C PRO A 139 -16.93 46.97 -2.47
N PHE A 140 -18.18 47.04 -2.93
CA PHE A 140 -19.29 46.24 -2.41
C PHE A 140 -19.12 44.72 -2.58
N ILE A 141 -18.24 44.27 -3.49
CA ILE A 141 -17.98 42.84 -3.69
C ILE A 141 -17.34 42.25 -2.45
N ASN A 142 -16.41 42.97 -1.82
CA ASN A 142 -15.72 42.49 -0.63
C ASN A 142 -16.66 42.42 0.58
N ASP A 143 -17.72 43.23 0.61
CA ASP A 143 -18.74 43.22 1.65
C ASP A 143 -19.66 42.00 1.55
N TYR A 144 -20.00 41.59 0.32
CA TYR A 144 -20.86 40.42 0.04
C TYR A 144 -20.11 39.09 -0.02
N CYS A 145 -18.86 39.13 -0.49
CA CYS A 145 -17.98 37.99 -0.73
C CYS A 145 -16.73 38.14 0.15
N PRO A 146 -16.86 38.02 1.48
CA PRO A 146 -15.75 38.31 2.39
C PRO A 146 -14.66 37.24 2.29
N ILE A 147 -13.41 37.70 2.28
CA ILE A 147 -12.21 36.84 2.31
C ILE A 147 -11.93 36.36 3.75
N HIS A 148 -12.42 37.09 4.76
CA HIS A 148 -12.33 36.76 6.18
C HIS A 148 -13.72 36.85 6.82
N GLU A 149 -14.06 35.94 7.74
CA GLU A 149 -15.33 35.98 8.46
C GLU A 149 -15.51 37.32 9.19
N THR A 150 -16.36 38.18 8.66
CA THR A 150 -16.88 39.36 9.36
C THR A 150 -18.25 39.03 9.92
N GLN A 151 -18.48 39.32 11.20
CA GLN A 151 -19.71 39.00 11.97
C GLN A 151 -21.01 39.70 11.50
N ASN A 152 -21.11 40.13 10.24
CA ASN A 152 -22.28 40.86 9.72
C ASN A 152 -23.19 40.00 8.82
N MET A 153 -24.50 40.28 8.90
CA MET A 153 -25.65 39.42 8.57
C MET A 153 -25.84 38.95 7.10
N ILE A 154 -24.96 39.25 6.13
CA ILE A 154 -25.15 38.84 4.73
C ILE A 154 -23.83 38.41 4.07
N SER A 155 -23.16 37.39 4.61
CA SER A 155 -21.98 36.79 3.99
C SER A 155 -22.35 35.58 3.13
N TYR A 156 -21.74 35.46 1.95
CA TYR A 156 -21.82 34.24 1.14
C TYR A 156 -20.96 33.14 1.76
N ASP A 157 -21.54 31.95 1.96
CA ASP A 157 -20.87 30.84 2.61
C ASP A 157 -20.15 29.94 1.59
N PHE A 158 -18.81 29.99 1.59
CA PHE A 158 -17.95 29.27 0.64
C PHE A 158 -17.60 27.83 1.06
N ARG A 159 -17.84 27.44 2.32
CA ARG A 159 -17.63 26.10 2.90
C ARG A 159 -16.38 25.33 2.42
N ILE A 160 -16.54 24.28 1.60
CA ILE A 160 -15.44 23.42 1.11
C ILE A 160 -14.33 24.23 0.43
N PHE A 161 -14.69 25.38 -0.16
CA PHE A 161 -13.81 26.25 -0.93
C PHE A 161 -13.31 27.45 -0.13
N HIS A 162 -13.80 27.61 1.11
CA HIS A 162 -13.42 28.72 1.99
C HIS A 162 -11.91 28.81 2.18
N GLU A 163 -11.23 27.67 2.39
CA GLU A 163 -9.76 27.61 2.51
C GLU A 163 -9.05 28.18 1.28
N ALA A 164 -9.58 27.97 0.06
CA ALA A 164 -8.96 28.48 -1.16
C ALA A 164 -8.99 30.02 -1.23
N ILE A 165 -10.10 30.60 -0.77
CA ILE A 165 -10.37 32.04 -0.77
C ILE A 165 -9.58 32.71 0.35
N GLN A 166 -9.62 32.18 1.57
CA GLN A 166 -8.87 32.70 2.71
C GLN A 166 -7.36 32.76 2.44
N LEU A 167 -6.81 31.74 1.78
CA LEU A 167 -5.38 31.68 1.45
C LEU A 167 -5.01 32.55 0.24
N GLY A 168 -5.97 33.22 -0.39
CA GLY A 168 -5.76 34.07 -1.57
C GLY A 168 -5.22 33.30 -2.79
N ILE A 169 -5.49 31.99 -2.86
CA ILE A 169 -4.92 31.11 -3.91
C ILE A 169 -5.51 31.47 -5.28
N LEU A 170 -6.77 31.92 -5.32
CA LEU A 170 -7.45 32.29 -6.55
C LEU A 170 -6.83 33.56 -7.18
N ALA A 171 -6.53 34.57 -6.35
CA ALA A 171 -5.97 35.85 -6.75
C ALA A 171 -4.45 35.83 -7.02
N SER A 172 -3.72 34.87 -6.44
CA SER A 172 -2.26 34.76 -6.64
C SER A 172 -1.90 34.55 -8.12
N THR A 173 -0.77 35.10 -8.58
CA THR A 173 -0.22 34.85 -9.93
C THR A 173 0.74 33.65 -9.96
N ASP A 174 1.15 33.15 -8.79
CA ASP A 174 2.15 32.10 -8.65
C ASP A 174 1.57 30.70 -8.92
N ILE A 175 1.72 30.22 -10.16
CA ILE A 175 1.23 28.90 -10.58
C ILE A 175 1.75 27.74 -9.70
N PRO A 176 3.05 27.68 -9.32
CA PRO A 176 3.56 26.59 -8.48
C PRO A 176 2.90 26.55 -7.11
N ARG A 177 2.63 27.73 -6.52
CA ARG A 177 1.92 27.85 -5.25
C ARG A 177 0.51 27.26 -5.35
N LYS A 178 -0.22 27.58 -6.42
CA LYS A 178 -1.55 27.01 -6.68
C LYS A 178 -1.50 25.48 -6.78
N MET A 179 -0.57 24.94 -7.57
CA MET A 179 -0.41 23.49 -7.77
C MET A 179 -0.16 22.75 -6.44
N VAL A 180 0.76 23.26 -5.62
CA VAL A 180 1.10 22.63 -4.33
C VAL A 180 -0.08 22.64 -3.37
N HIS A 181 -0.81 23.76 -3.27
CA HIS A 181 -1.99 23.83 -2.41
C HIS A 181 -3.13 22.93 -2.90
N CYS A 182 -3.38 22.88 -4.21
CA CYS A 182 -4.40 21.99 -4.78
C CYS A 182 -4.05 20.51 -4.54
N PHE A 183 -2.78 20.15 -4.76
CA PHE A 183 -2.28 18.81 -4.47
C PHE A 183 -2.42 18.46 -2.99
N TRP A 184 -1.99 19.35 -2.09
CA TRP A 184 -2.10 19.15 -0.65
C TRP A 184 -3.56 18.97 -0.20
N TRP A 185 -4.46 19.83 -0.67
CA TRP A 185 -5.88 19.73 -0.36
C TRP A 185 -6.47 18.40 -0.84
N GLY A 186 -6.16 17.99 -2.07
CA GLY A 186 -6.60 16.72 -2.63
C GLY A 186 -6.05 15.51 -1.86
N LEU A 187 -4.75 15.55 -1.52
CA LEU A 187 -4.08 14.52 -0.74
C LEU A 187 -4.71 14.36 0.66
N ARG A 188 -4.91 15.48 1.37
CA ARG A 188 -5.48 15.50 2.72
C ARG A 188 -6.86 14.86 2.74
N ASN A 189 -7.75 15.28 1.85
CA ASN A 189 -9.14 14.83 1.84
C ASN A 189 -9.30 13.41 1.28
N LEU A 190 -8.44 12.99 0.34
CA LEU A 190 -8.45 11.61 -0.15
C LEU A 190 -7.93 10.64 0.92
N SER A 191 -6.91 11.05 1.70
CA SER A 191 -6.34 10.27 2.80
C SER A 191 -7.30 10.13 3.98
N SER A 192 -8.09 11.17 4.25
CA SER A 192 -9.04 11.21 5.38
C SER A 192 -10.48 10.83 4.99
N PHE A 193 -10.69 10.29 3.79
CA PHE A 193 -12.02 9.91 3.28
C PHE A 193 -13.04 11.06 3.27
N GLY A 194 -12.56 12.32 3.21
CA GLY A 194 -13.40 13.50 3.21
C GLY A 194 -14.16 13.76 4.51
N GLN A 195 -13.75 13.18 5.64
CA GLN A 195 -14.47 13.27 6.92
C GLN A 195 -14.68 14.70 7.43
N ASN A 196 -13.76 15.61 7.11
CA ASN A 196 -13.80 17.01 7.57
C ASN A 196 -14.42 17.96 6.52
N LEU A 197 -15.09 17.44 5.49
CA LEU A 197 -15.72 18.25 4.45
C LEU A 197 -17.10 18.73 4.91
N GLN A 198 -17.22 20.02 5.19
CA GLN A 198 -18.50 20.67 5.43
C GLN A 198 -19.10 21.12 4.09
N THR A 199 -20.23 20.55 3.68
CA THR A 199 -20.89 20.89 2.40
C THR A 199 -22.04 21.88 2.60
N SER A 200 -22.39 22.67 1.58
CA SER A 200 -23.59 23.53 1.62
C SER A 200 -24.83 22.75 1.20
N ALA A 201 -26.01 23.39 1.23
CA ALA A 201 -27.24 22.80 0.70
C ALA A 201 -27.23 22.60 -0.84
N ARG A 202 -26.11 22.90 -1.53
CA ARG A 202 -25.98 22.76 -2.98
C ARG A 202 -25.67 21.32 -3.38
N SER A 203 -26.52 20.72 -4.20
CA SER A 203 -26.45 19.31 -4.59
C SER A 203 -25.10 18.89 -5.23
N LEU A 204 -24.43 19.80 -5.94
CA LEU A 204 -23.13 19.55 -6.57
C LEU A 204 -21.99 19.36 -5.54
N GLU A 205 -22.00 20.13 -4.45
CA GLU A 205 -20.97 20.06 -3.42
C GLU A 205 -21.08 18.78 -2.61
N THR A 206 -22.31 18.40 -2.27
CA THR A 206 -22.60 17.12 -1.61
C THR A 206 -22.19 15.95 -2.50
N LEU A 207 -22.51 15.99 -3.81
CA LEU A 207 -22.12 14.94 -4.75
C LEU A 207 -20.58 14.85 -4.88
N PHE A 208 -19.89 15.98 -4.93
CA PHE A 208 -18.43 16.01 -4.97
C PHE A 208 -17.81 15.44 -3.70
N ALA A 209 -18.30 15.82 -2.51
CA ALA A 209 -17.83 15.27 -1.23
C ALA A 209 -18.06 13.75 -1.14
N VAL A 210 -19.24 13.26 -1.53
CA VAL A 210 -19.53 11.81 -1.58
C VAL A 210 -18.56 11.09 -2.51
N SER A 211 -18.24 11.68 -3.67
CA SER A 211 -17.27 11.11 -4.60
C SER A 211 -15.86 10.99 -4.01
N ILE A 212 -15.43 11.97 -3.19
CA ILE A 212 -14.15 11.95 -2.48
C ILE A 212 -14.14 10.82 -1.44
N SER A 213 -15.21 10.67 -0.66
CA SER A 213 -15.30 9.61 0.35
C SER A 213 -15.27 8.21 -0.26
N ILE A 214 -16.06 7.96 -1.32
CA ILE A 214 -16.10 6.66 -2.00
C ILE A 214 -14.75 6.35 -2.65
N SER A 215 -14.18 7.30 -3.39
CA SER A 215 -12.90 7.09 -4.08
C SER A 215 -11.73 6.90 -3.11
N GLY A 216 -11.69 7.65 -2.01
CA GLY A 216 -10.70 7.49 -0.95
C GLY A 216 -10.75 6.11 -0.29
N LEU A 217 -11.94 5.65 0.08
CA LEU A 217 -12.12 4.32 0.69
C LEU A 217 -11.67 3.20 -0.26
N LEU A 218 -12.11 3.25 -1.52
CA LEU A 218 -11.74 2.23 -2.51
C LEU A 218 -10.23 2.21 -2.78
N LEU A 219 -9.60 3.38 -2.91
CA LEU A 219 -8.15 3.46 -3.14
C LEU A 219 -7.35 2.99 -1.93
N PHE A 220 -7.81 3.29 -0.71
CA PHE A 220 -7.16 2.84 0.51
C PHE A 220 -7.24 1.33 0.69
N LEU A 221 -8.43 0.74 0.52
CA LEU A 221 -8.62 -0.71 0.53
C LEU A 221 -7.79 -1.40 -0.55
N TYR A 222 -7.77 -0.81 -1.75
CA TYR A 222 -6.95 -1.30 -2.85
C TYR A 222 -5.45 -1.22 -2.55
N PHE A 223 -4.99 -0.13 -1.93
CA PHE A 223 -3.59 0.04 -1.55
C PHE A 223 -3.17 -1.00 -0.50
N ILE A 224 -3.92 -1.13 0.60
CA ILE A 224 -3.67 -2.12 1.65
C ILE A 224 -3.71 -3.53 1.08
N GLY A 225 -4.74 -3.88 0.31
CA GLY A 225 -4.88 -5.22 -0.26
C GLY A 225 -3.68 -5.61 -1.14
N ASN A 226 -3.11 -4.67 -1.88
CA ASN A 226 -1.95 -4.94 -2.72
C ASN A 226 -0.60 -4.90 -1.98
N LEU A 227 -0.53 -4.29 -0.80
CA LEU A 227 0.68 -4.30 0.05
C LEU A 227 0.72 -5.50 0.99
N GLN A 228 -0.42 -5.90 1.56
CA GLN A 228 -0.49 -6.93 2.59
C GLN A 228 -0.50 -8.35 2.00
N VAL A 229 -1.21 -8.56 0.87
CA VAL A 229 -1.31 -9.89 0.22
C VAL A 229 0.05 -10.47 -0.18
N PRO A 230 0.98 -9.73 -0.81
CA PRO A 230 2.29 -10.28 -1.17
C PRO A 230 3.16 -10.67 0.02
N MET A 231 3.03 -9.96 1.14
CA MET A 231 3.79 -10.23 2.37
C MET A 231 3.28 -11.49 3.06
N LEU A 232 1.96 -11.70 3.08
CA LEU A 232 1.34 -12.91 3.63
C LEU A 232 1.64 -14.14 2.74
N GLU A 233 1.51 -14.01 1.41
CA GLU A 233 1.89 -15.08 0.48
C GLU A 233 3.38 -15.47 0.62
N GLN A 234 4.26 -14.53 0.96
CA GLN A 234 5.67 -14.81 1.15
C GLN A 234 5.91 -15.75 2.34
N ASN A 235 5.27 -15.48 3.48
CA ASN A 235 5.36 -16.33 4.68
C ASN A 235 4.76 -17.72 4.41
N ASP A 236 3.62 -17.78 3.72
CA ASP A 236 2.97 -19.05 3.36
C ASP A 236 3.83 -19.89 2.42
N THR A 237 4.58 -19.28 1.48
CA THR A 237 5.44 -20.05 0.58
C THR A 237 6.67 -20.63 1.28
N LEU A 238 7.23 -19.94 2.27
CA LEU A 238 8.37 -20.44 3.04
C LEU A 238 7.91 -21.56 3.99
N LEU A 239 6.79 -21.34 4.68
CA LEU A 239 6.14 -22.34 5.51
C LEU A 239 5.82 -23.61 4.71
N ASN A 240 5.21 -23.47 3.54
CA ASN A 240 4.93 -24.60 2.64
C ASN A 240 6.20 -25.32 2.16
N LEU A 241 7.31 -24.61 2.01
CA LEU A 241 8.59 -25.23 1.66
C LEU A 241 9.17 -26.05 2.82
N ILE A 242 9.00 -25.60 4.06
CA ILE A 242 9.42 -26.33 5.27
C ILE A 242 8.51 -27.56 5.48
N LEU A 243 7.19 -27.37 5.41
CA LEU A 243 6.19 -28.44 5.54
C LEU A 243 6.39 -29.59 4.54
N LYS A 244 6.74 -29.28 3.28
CA LYS A 244 7.05 -30.32 2.27
C LYS A 244 8.35 -31.09 2.53
N ARG A 245 9.22 -30.60 3.42
CA ARG A 245 10.52 -31.18 3.72
C ARG A 245 10.56 -31.90 5.06
N LEU A 246 9.58 -31.64 5.93
CA LEU A 246 9.35 -32.38 7.15
C LEU A 246 9.01 -33.83 6.81
N ARG A 247 9.68 -34.79 7.46
CA ARG A 247 9.38 -36.22 7.31
C ARG A 247 8.85 -36.74 8.63
N PRO A 248 7.75 -37.50 8.63
CA PRO A 248 7.27 -38.13 9.86
C PRO A 248 8.27 -39.18 10.33
N VAL A 249 8.54 -39.21 11.64
CA VAL A 249 9.41 -40.16 12.30
C VAL A 249 8.68 -40.75 13.51
N TYR A 250 8.79 -42.06 13.67
CA TYR A 250 8.13 -42.82 14.72
C TYR A 250 9.17 -43.63 15.48
N TYR A 251 9.20 -43.48 16.81
CA TYR A 251 10.03 -44.28 17.70
C TYR A 251 9.13 -45.19 18.52
N THR A 252 8.85 -46.38 17.99
CA THR A 252 7.85 -47.33 18.51
C THR A 252 8.29 -48.15 19.73
N TRP A 253 9.42 -47.80 20.36
CA TRP A 253 9.95 -48.54 21.50
C TRP A 253 10.63 -47.61 22.50
N GLU A 254 10.48 -47.92 23.78
CA GLU A 254 11.13 -47.22 24.87
C GLU A 254 12.66 -47.40 24.81
N GLY A 255 13.39 -46.33 25.17
CA GLY A 255 14.83 -46.36 25.30
C GLY A 255 15.64 -46.32 23.99
N ARG A 256 15.04 -45.92 22.87
CA ARG A 256 15.74 -45.65 21.61
C ARG A 256 16.54 -44.36 21.69
N TYR A 257 17.70 -44.32 21.05
CA TYR A 257 18.51 -43.11 20.95
C TYR A 257 18.09 -42.31 19.72
N ILE A 258 17.73 -41.05 19.91
CA ILE A 258 17.48 -40.09 18.83
C ILE A 258 18.82 -39.48 18.38
N PHE A 259 19.64 -39.05 19.34
CA PHE A 259 21.01 -38.57 19.15
C PHE A 259 21.91 -39.14 20.23
N ARG A 260 23.12 -39.55 19.87
CA ARG A 260 24.17 -39.89 20.83
C ARG A 260 25.19 -38.79 20.93
N GLU A 261 25.75 -38.62 22.12
CA GLU A 261 26.91 -37.78 22.33
C GLU A 261 28.07 -38.24 21.41
N GLY A 262 28.68 -37.29 20.69
CA GLY A 262 29.73 -37.58 19.71
C GLY A 262 29.25 -37.75 18.27
N GLU A 263 27.94 -37.84 18.01
CA GLU A 263 27.39 -37.91 16.65
C GLU A 263 27.21 -36.52 16.03
N PRO A 264 27.43 -36.36 14.72
CA PRO A 264 27.16 -35.10 14.02
C PRO A 264 25.64 -34.85 13.94
N ILE A 265 25.20 -33.65 14.34
CA ILE A 265 23.79 -33.27 14.30
C ILE A 265 23.42 -32.86 12.86
N ASP A 266 22.90 -33.81 12.08
CA ASP A 266 22.54 -33.62 10.67
C ASP A 266 21.04 -33.41 10.43
N ARG A 267 20.22 -33.52 11.47
CA ARG A 267 18.77 -33.33 11.46
C ARG A 267 18.28 -32.69 12.75
N MET A 268 17.16 -31.99 12.65
CA MET A 268 16.39 -31.49 13.78
C MET A 268 15.12 -32.35 13.90
N VAL A 269 14.74 -32.73 15.11
CA VAL A 269 13.53 -33.54 15.36
C VAL A 269 12.55 -32.71 16.19
N PHE A 270 11.33 -32.59 15.71
CA PHE A 270 10.19 -31.96 16.35
C PHE A 270 9.33 -33.05 16.96
N ILE A 271 9.17 -33.06 18.27
CA ILE A 271 8.37 -34.06 18.98
C ILE A 271 6.93 -33.57 19.02
N THR A 272 5.98 -34.40 18.58
CA THR A 272 4.55 -34.07 18.59
C THR A 272 3.76 -34.87 19.62
N SER A 273 4.31 -35.99 20.08
CA SER A 273 3.73 -36.83 21.12
C SER A 273 4.83 -37.69 21.76
N GLY A 274 4.70 -37.98 23.05
CA GLY A 274 5.63 -38.83 23.81
C GLY A 274 6.68 -38.06 24.62
N ILE A 275 7.54 -38.80 25.34
CA ILE A 275 8.52 -38.26 26.28
C ILE A 275 9.95 -38.57 25.82
N VAL A 276 10.79 -37.53 25.77
CA VAL A 276 12.22 -37.66 25.45
C VAL A 276 13.08 -37.12 26.59
N LEU A 277 14.08 -37.90 26.98
CA LEU A 277 15.04 -37.58 28.03
C LEU A 277 16.30 -36.97 27.43
N LYS A 278 16.71 -35.82 27.99
CA LYS A 278 18.00 -35.19 27.72
C LYS A 278 19.01 -35.64 28.76
N LEU A 279 19.95 -36.46 28.30
CA LEU A 279 20.99 -37.05 29.12
C LEU A 279 22.33 -36.34 28.84
N MET A 280 23.05 -35.98 29.89
CA MET A 280 24.40 -35.41 29.80
C MET A 280 25.35 -36.21 30.67
N ARG A 281 26.58 -36.37 30.21
CA ARG A 281 27.62 -37.05 30.97
C ARG A 281 28.29 -36.05 31.92
N ARG A 282 28.18 -36.30 33.22
CA ARG A 282 28.89 -35.52 34.25
C ARG A 282 30.13 -36.29 34.69
N THR A 283 31.28 -35.61 34.67
CA THR A 283 32.52 -36.18 35.21
C THR A 283 32.56 -35.88 36.70
N ILE A 284 32.63 -36.91 37.53
CA ILE A 284 32.78 -36.74 38.98
C ILE A 284 34.27 -36.85 39.30
N ASN A 285 34.86 -35.75 39.75
CA ASN A 285 36.26 -35.70 40.15
C ASN A 285 36.36 -36.21 41.60
N GLY A 286 36.77 -37.47 41.76
CA GLY A 286 37.00 -38.15 43.04
C GLY A 286 38.00 -39.32 42.89
N THR A 287 38.29 -40.03 43.99
CA THR A 287 39.29 -41.11 44.06
C THR A 287 39.02 -42.32 43.17
N GLY A 288 37.82 -42.43 42.59
CA GLY A 288 37.54 -43.21 41.39
C GLY A 288 36.97 -42.29 40.31
N SER A 289 37.75 -42.00 39.27
CA SER A 289 37.27 -41.23 38.12
C SER A 289 36.21 -42.05 37.40
N GLY A 290 34.95 -41.63 37.50
CA GLY A 290 33.80 -42.27 36.87
C GLY A 290 32.95 -41.24 36.13
N THR A 291 32.46 -41.61 34.96
CA THR A 291 31.49 -40.81 34.20
C THR A 291 30.08 -41.31 34.47
N VAL A 292 29.20 -40.44 34.97
CA VAL A 292 27.79 -40.79 35.23
C VAL A 292 26.89 -40.10 34.20
N LEU A 293 25.86 -40.81 33.74
CA LEU A 293 24.82 -40.26 32.87
C LEU A 293 23.70 -39.67 33.74
N GLU A 294 23.42 -38.38 33.57
CA GLU A 294 22.40 -37.67 34.35
C GLU A 294 21.30 -37.14 33.42
N CYS A 295 20.03 -37.32 33.80
CA CYS A 295 18.89 -36.70 33.11
C CYS A 295 18.75 -35.26 33.59
N ILE A 296 18.84 -34.30 32.66
CA ILE A 296 18.76 -32.86 32.97
C ILE A 296 17.40 -32.29 32.60
N HIS A 297 16.69 -32.90 31.66
CA HIS A 297 15.41 -32.38 31.18
C HIS A 297 14.56 -33.47 30.54
N GLU A 298 13.24 -33.37 30.72
CA GLU A 298 12.24 -34.21 30.07
C GLU A 298 11.45 -33.33 29.10
N TYR A 299 11.31 -33.77 27.86
CA TYR A 299 10.49 -33.09 26.84
C TYR A 299 9.20 -33.86 26.66
N HIS A 300 8.07 -33.17 26.78
CA HIS A 300 6.74 -33.72 26.53
C HIS A 300 6.27 -33.24 25.17
N GLY A 301 5.85 -34.16 24.29
CA GLY A 301 5.23 -33.80 23.03
C GLY A 301 3.83 -33.24 23.27
N ASP A 302 3.71 -31.92 23.27
CA ASP A 302 2.44 -31.21 23.26
C ASP A 302 2.19 -30.59 21.88
N LEU A 303 0.94 -30.68 21.40
CA LEU A 303 0.53 -30.17 20.09
C LEU A 303 0.62 -28.65 19.98
N ASP A 304 0.47 -27.94 21.10
CA ASP A 304 0.57 -26.47 21.14
C ASP A 304 2.02 -25.99 20.95
N GLU A 305 3.02 -26.77 21.38
CA GLU A 305 4.45 -26.45 21.22
C GLU A 305 4.92 -26.54 19.76
N VAL A 306 4.25 -27.33 18.91
CA VAL A 306 4.66 -27.53 17.51
C VAL A 306 4.65 -26.22 16.72
N ASN A 307 3.64 -25.38 16.93
CA ASN A 307 3.54 -24.06 16.30
C ASN A 307 4.61 -23.10 16.81
N GLU A 308 4.91 -23.16 18.11
CA GLU A 308 5.95 -22.32 18.72
C GLU A 308 7.35 -22.71 18.23
N ILE A 309 7.63 -24.00 18.13
CA ILE A 309 8.92 -24.51 17.65
C ILE A 309 9.07 -24.26 16.14
N LEU A 310 7.99 -24.33 15.37
CA LEU A 310 7.99 -23.95 13.95
C LEU A 310 8.30 -22.47 13.77
N ASN A 311 7.67 -21.60 14.59
CA ASN A 311 7.95 -20.17 14.62
C ASN A 311 9.39 -19.86 15.08
N TRP A 312 9.90 -20.58 16.08
CA TRP A 312 11.31 -20.51 16.48
C TRP A 312 12.25 -20.93 15.36
N GLY A 313 11.92 -22.01 14.62
CA GLY A 313 12.70 -22.48 13.49
C GLY A 313 12.78 -21.45 12.37
N ILE A 314 11.66 -20.75 12.11
CA ILE A 314 11.58 -19.63 11.17
C ILE A 314 12.41 -18.44 11.66
N LYS A 315 12.29 -18.05 12.93
CA LYS A 315 13.09 -16.96 13.52
C LYS A 315 14.60 -17.25 13.49
N LYS A 316 14.99 -18.48 13.82
CA LYS A 316 16.38 -18.94 13.76
C LYS A 316 16.95 -18.91 12.35
N LEU A 317 16.12 -19.22 11.35
CA LEU A 317 16.48 -19.12 9.93
C LEU A 317 16.72 -17.68 9.49
N GLU A 318 15.99 -16.72 10.07
CA GLU A 318 16.15 -15.28 9.82
C GLU A 318 17.39 -14.69 10.51
N ASP A 319 17.69 -15.13 11.74
CA ASP A 319 18.79 -14.60 12.57
C ASP A 319 20.19 -15.16 12.21
N SER A 320 20.26 -16.26 11.46
CA SER A 320 21.54 -16.91 11.15
C SER A 320 22.31 -16.19 10.04
N SER A 321 23.58 -15.80 10.29
CA SER A 321 24.52 -15.15 9.35
C SER A 321 25.01 -16.07 8.21
N PRO A 322 25.15 -15.60 6.94
CA PRO A 322 25.29 -16.41 5.71
C PRO A 322 26.52 -17.34 5.60
N HIS A 323 27.46 -17.29 6.54
CA HIS A 323 28.67 -18.09 6.50
C HIS A 323 28.74 -19.05 7.68
N GLY A 324 28.52 -20.35 7.43
CA GLY A 324 28.96 -21.42 8.33
C GLY A 324 27.89 -22.43 8.75
N LEU A 325 27.62 -23.43 7.89
CA LEU A 325 27.05 -24.73 8.29
C LEU A 325 27.92 -25.89 7.78
N SER A 326 29.20 -25.60 7.48
CA SER A 326 30.17 -26.53 6.91
C SER A 326 30.73 -27.52 7.94
N ASN A 327 30.64 -27.18 9.23
CA ASN A 327 30.98 -28.07 10.34
C ASN A 327 29.67 -28.42 11.05
N LEU A 328 29.16 -29.63 10.83
CA LEU A 328 28.03 -30.15 11.61
C LEU A 328 28.45 -30.17 13.08
N THR A 329 27.67 -29.51 13.93
CA THR A 329 27.95 -29.48 15.36
C THR A 329 27.85 -30.89 15.91
N ILE A 330 28.88 -31.33 16.61
CA ILE A 330 28.88 -32.64 17.28
C ILE A 330 27.95 -32.53 18.48
N SER A 331 27.05 -33.52 18.65
CA SER A 331 26.15 -33.56 19.79
C SER A 331 26.95 -33.71 21.09
N LYS A 332 26.77 -32.74 22.00
CA LYS A 332 27.32 -32.79 23.37
C LYS A 332 26.35 -33.45 24.37
N ILE A 333 25.20 -33.90 23.88
CA ILE A 333 24.12 -34.47 24.68
C ILE A 333 23.64 -35.78 24.05
N THR A 334 23.08 -36.65 24.88
CA THR A 334 22.39 -37.86 24.41
C THR A 334 20.90 -37.64 24.58
N LEU A 335 20.13 -37.84 23.51
CA LEU A 335 18.67 -37.77 23.52
C LEU A 335 18.12 -39.18 23.38
N LYS A 336 17.31 -39.60 24.35
CA LYS A 336 16.78 -40.97 24.44
C LYS A 336 15.27 -40.93 24.67
N THR A 337 14.52 -41.78 23.99
CA THR A 337 13.08 -41.90 24.19
C THR A 337 12.77 -42.57 25.53
N HIS A 338 11.79 -42.04 26.25
CA HIS A 338 11.24 -42.69 27.45
C HIS A 338 10.00 -43.49 27.11
N THR A 339 9.09 -42.93 26.30
CA THR A 339 7.89 -43.59 25.79
C THR A 339 7.99 -43.84 24.28
N GLU A 340 6.92 -44.35 23.66
CA GLU A 340 6.72 -44.19 22.21
C GLU A 340 6.68 -42.69 21.87
N VAL A 341 7.40 -42.29 20.83
CA VAL A 341 7.56 -40.88 20.43
C VAL A 341 7.23 -40.71 18.96
N ASP A 342 6.30 -39.79 18.69
CA ASP A 342 5.95 -39.36 17.35
C ASP A 342 6.52 -37.97 17.11
N GLY A 343 6.94 -37.72 15.88
CA GLY A 343 7.45 -36.42 15.52
C GLY A 343 7.74 -36.26 14.04
N PHE A 344 8.37 -35.14 13.71
CA PHE A 344 8.87 -34.85 12.39
C PHE A 344 10.36 -34.58 12.43
N ASP A 345 11.12 -35.07 11.45
CA ASP A 345 12.49 -34.62 11.25
C ASP A 345 12.60 -33.62 10.10
N LEU A 346 13.58 -32.72 10.22
CA LEU A 346 14.00 -31.80 9.18
C LEU A 346 15.52 -31.85 9.08
N MET A 347 16.02 -32.30 7.94
CA MET A 347 17.46 -32.44 7.75
C MET A 347 18.13 -31.08 7.53
N ALA A 348 19.36 -30.95 8.02
CA ALA A 348 20.17 -29.73 7.89
C ALA A 348 20.36 -29.32 6.42
N LYS A 349 20.42 -30.30 5.49
CA LYS A 349 20.51 -30.02 4.05
C LYS A 349 19.25 -29.37 3.47
N ASP A 350 18.08 -29.77 3.95
CA ASP A 350 16.80 -29.23 3.50
C ASP A 350 16.60 -27.82 4.10
N LEU A 351 17.01 -27.64 5.35
CA LEU A 351 17.08 -26.32 6.01
C LEU A 351 18.02 -25.36 5.26
N ARG A 352 19.18 -25.83 4.79
CA ARG A 352 20.11 -25.04 3.93
C ARG A 352 19.45 -24.60 2.63
N GLU A 353 18.70 -25.48 1.97
CA GLU A 353 18.03 -25.14 0.70
C GLU A 353 16.88 -24.15 0.91
N VAL A 354 16.10 -24.31 1.99
CA VAL A 354 15.05 -23.34 2.38
C VAL A 354 15.69 -21.97 2.66
N ARG A 355 16.78 -21.94 3.43
CA ARG A 355 17.53 -20.72 3.74
C ARG A 355 18.13 -20.05 2.50
N ARG A 356 18.75 -20.83 1.61
CA ARG A 356 19.30 -20.33 0.34
C ARG A 356 18.22 -19.65 -0.49
N ARG A 357 17.01 -20.23 -0.55
CA ARG A 357 15.86 -19.63 -1.23
C ARG A 357 15.34 -18.39 -0.52
N ALA A 358 15.32 -18.37 0.80
CA ALA A 358 14.96 -17.19 1.59
C ALA A 358 15.93 -16.02 1.33
N HIS A 359 17.25 -16.26 1.41
CA HIS A 359 18.27 -15.23 1.14
C HIS A 359 18.27 -14.75 -0.31
N GLN A 360 18.16 -15.64 -1.30
CA GLN A 360 18.06 -15.23 -2.71
C GLN A 360 16.84 -14.34 -2.96
N ARG A 361 15.74 -14.58 -2.23
CA ARG A 361 14.53 -13.76 -2.32
C ARG A 361 14.66 -12.45 -1.56
N GLN A 362 15.33 -12.43 -0.40
CA GLN A 362 15.66 -11.19 0.33
C GLN A 362 16.59 -10.28 -0.49
N GLN A 363 17.60 -10.83 -1.17
CA GLN A 363 18.49 -10.05 -2.05
C GLN A 363 17.77 -9.51 -3.29
N ALA A 364 16.79 -10.24 -3.82
CA ALA A 364 15.92 -9.74 -4.89
C ALA A 364 15.00 -8.58 -4.42
N VAL A 365 14.70 -8.50 -3.12
CA VAL A 365 13.94 -7.40 -2.51
C VAL A 365 14.84 -6.22 -2.14
N GLN A 366 16.07 -6.46 -1.67
CA GLN A 366 17.05 -5.42 -1.29
C GLN A 366 17.73 -4.71 -2.49
N GLY A 367 17.59 -5.21 -3.71
CA GLY A 367 18.06 -4.53 -4.93
C GLY A 367 17.31 -3.23 -5.29
N GLY A 368 16.28 -2.85 -4.53
CA GLY A 368 15.64 -1.54 -4.58
C GLY A 368 15.83 -0.81 -3.25
N SER A 369 16.41 0.39 -3.29
CA SER A 369 16.75 1.24 -2.14
C SER A 369 15.60 1.44 -1.15
N THR A 370 15.48 0.58 -0.14
CA THR A 370 14.72 0.86 1.10
C THR A 370 15.37 0.14 2.29
N SER A 371 16.57 0.57 2.68
CA SER A 371 17.24 0.08 3.91
C SER A 371 16.80 0.83 5.19
N LEU A 372 15.82 1.72 5.11
CA LEU A 372 15.47 2.63 6.22
C LEU A 372 14.13 2.30 6.92
N LEU A 373 13.22 1.56 6.29
CA LEU A 373 11.89 1.27 6.89
C LEU A 373 11.82 -0.06 7.65
N TYR A 374 12.73 -1.00 7.41
CA TYR A 374 12.77 -2.28 8.14
C TYR A 374 13.54 -2.19 9.48
N LYS A 375 14.33 -1.13 9.68
CA LYS A 375 15.05 -0.89 10.93
C LYS A 375 14.18 -0.34 12.07
N VAL A 376 12.93 0.05 11.80
CA VAL A 376 12.03 0.63 12.80
C VAL A 376 11.25 -0.43 13.60
N PHE A 377 11.25 -1.70 13.17
CA PHE A 377 10.49 -2.77 13.84
C PHE A 377 11.34 -3.96 14.33
N SER A 378 12.68 -3.84 14.34
CA SER A 378 13.61 -4.90 14.75
C SER A 378 14.34 -4.59 16.07
N SER A 379 13.71 -3.81 16.95
CA SER A 379 14.15 -3.61 18.32
C SER A 379 13.00 -4.02 19.21
N ASP A 380 13.03 -5.27 19.66
CA ASP A 380 12.74 -5.66 21.04
C ASP A 380 12.87 -7.18 21.18
N ILE A 381 13.30 -7.59 22.37
CA ILE A 381 13.65 -8.95 22.83
C ILE A 381 15.14 -9.29 22.64
N GLU A 382 15.95 -8.52 23.37
CA GLU A 382 17.05 -9.11 24.14
C GLU A 382 16.45 -10.05 25.19
N CYS A 383 16.89 -11.31 25.21
CA CYS A 383 16.92 -12.08 26.45
C CYS A 383 18.37 -12.48 26.70
N TYR A 384 18.88 -11.91 27.80
CA TYR A 384 20.17 -12.18 28.42
C TYR A 384 20.36 -13.67 28.73
N GLY A 385 21.65 -14.05 28.81
CA GLY A 385 22.11 -15.38 29.18
C GLY A 385 21.98 -15.73 30.66
#